data_AF-A0A832N929-F1
#
_entry.id   AF-A0A832N929-F1
#
_cell.length_a   1.000
_cell.length_b   1.000
_cell.length_c   1.000
_cell.angle_alpha   90.00
_cell.angle_beta   90.00
_cell.angle_gamma   90.00
#
_symmetry.space_group_name_H-M   'P 1'
#
loop_
_entity.id
_entity.type
_entity.pdbx_description
1 polymer ?
#
loop_
_entity_poly.entity_id
_entity_poly.type
_entity_poly.pdbx_seq_one_letter_code
_entity_poly.pdbx_strand_id
1 'polypeptide(L)'
;MEAQLVEHSRQIAEHSRHIAALTERMERMEAQLVEHSRQIDRITRVLERHERRLGELSGIVAAIQANQRVREWLGARQVTIHAVYPPYEVAVLWGMETTPDEILQIRTERGYLLFFVEATYTLAWHDIQRVASWVEEATKRGLPAVGLVYFFRAPGPSREEEEEGIPPEKEEAFWSLRTLQAIADEKGVLLMQHGSFPRRPRGWAPPQGHGEPLQIGVEEDVWL
;
A
#
# COMPACT_ATOMS: atom_id res chain seq x y z
N MET A 1 -80.48 21.23 20.70
CA MET A 1 -79.99 20.34 19.63
C MET A 1 -79.25 21.13 18.56
N GLU A 2 -79.84 22.20 17.99
CA GLU A 2 -79.17 23.03 16.97
C GLU A 2 -77.88 23.72 17.43
N ALA A 3 -77.84 24.28 18.64
CA ALA A 3 -76.63 24.91 19.18
C ALA A 3 -75.44 23.92 19.34
N GLN A 4 -75.73 22.66 19.67
CA GLN A 4 -74.70 21.60 19.73
C GLN A 4 -74.20 21.23 18.33
N LEU A 5 -75.07 21.23 17.31
CA LEU A 5 -74.67 20.98 15.93
C LEU A 5 -73.77 22.09 15.37
N VAL A 6 -74.05 23.35 15.72
CA VAL A 6 -73.21 24.49 15.33
C VAL A 6 -71.83 24.42 16.00
N GLU A 7 -71.78 24.09 17.29
CA GLU A 7 -70.53 23.94 18.03
C GLU A 7 -69.69 22.77 17.51
N HIS A 8 -70.31 21.61 17.27
CA HIS A 8 -69.63 20.46 16.65
C HIS A 8 -69.10 20.80 15.25
N SER A 9 -69.87 21.54 14.45
CA SER A 9 -69.43 21.97 13.11
C SER A 9 -68.22 22.90 13.18
N ARG A 10 -68.17 23.78 14.19
CA ARG A 10 -67.02 24.67 14.44
C ARG A 10 -65.78 23.88 14.85
N GLN A 11 -65.93 22.92 15.77
CA GLN A 11 -64.84 22.06 16.21
C GLN A 11 -64.27 21.20 15.08
N ILE A 12 -65.13 20.66 14.21
CA ILE A 12 -64.69 19.93 13.01
C ILE A 12 -63.88 20.84 12.10
N ALA A 13 -64.35 22.07 11.84
CA ALA A 13 -63.63 23.01 10.98
C ALA A 13 -62.25 23.40 11.55
N GLU A 14 -62.13 23.54 12.88
CA GLU A 14 -60.86 23.82 13.56
C GLU A 14 -59.90 22.62 13.51
N HIS A 15 -60.40 21.41 13.80
CA HIS A 15 -59.62 20.19 13.67
C HIS A 15 -59.13 19.96 12.24
N SER A 16 -59.97 20.22 11.22
CA SER A 16 -59.56 20.12 9.81
C SER A 16 -58.42 21.08 9.46
N ARG A 17 -58.43 22.30 10.02
CA ARG A 17 -57.31 23.25 9.84
C ARG A 17 -56.03 22.79 10.53
N HIS A 18 -56.14 22.26 11.75
CA HIS A 18 -54.99 21.70 12.45
C HIS A 18 -54.39 20.50 11.72
N ILE A 19 -55.22 19.60 11.20
CA ILE A 19 -54.77 18.46 10.39
C ILE A 19 -54.03 18.96 9.14
N ALA A 20 -54.60 19.91 8.39
CA ALA A 20 -53.95 20.45 7.20
C ALA A 20 -52.59 21.09 7.50
N ALA A 21 -52.49 21.88 8.59
CA ALA A 21 -51.23 22.49 9.01
C ALA A 21 -50.18 21.45 9.46
N LEU A 22 -50.62 20.37 10.13
CA LEU A 22 -49.75 19.26 10.50
C LEU A 22 -49.26 18.49 9.27
N THR A 23 -50.13 18.21 8.30
CA THR A 23 -49.78 17.56 7.03
C THR A 23 -48.73 18.38 6.29
N GLU A 24 -48.93 19.69 6.13
CA GLU A 24 -47.97 20.56 5.45
C GLU A 24 -46.61 20.59 6.18
N ARG A 25 -46.62 20.57 7.52
CA ARG A 25 -45.38 20.46 8.31
C ARG A 25 -44.70 19.11 8.11
N MET A 26 -45.46 18.01 8.03
CA MET A 26 -44.92 16.68 7.77
C MET A 26 -44.26 16.60 6.39
N GLU A 27 -44.92 17.09 5.34
CA GLU A 27 -44.34 17.13 3.99
C GLU A 27 -43.03 17.93 3.94
N ARG A 28 -42.97 19.07 4.66
CA ARG A 28 -41.72 19.84 4.78
C ARG A 28 -40.62 19.08 5.50
N MET A 29 -40.94 18.36 6.58
CA MET A 29 -39.96 17.54 7.30
C MET A 29 -39.48 16.36 6.44
N GLU A 30 -40.36 15.70 5.68
CA GLU A 30 -39.98 14.63 4.77
C GLU A 30 -39.02 15.13 3.69
N ALA A 31 -39.29 16.29 3.10
CA ALA A 31 -38.38 16.91 2.13
C ALA A 31 -37.01 17.23 2.73
N GLN A 32 -36.98 17.74 3.98
CA GLN A 32 -35.73 17.99 4.71
C GLN A 32 -34.97 16.69 5.00
N LEU A 33 -35.65 15.61 5.41
CA LEU A 33 -35.04 14.31 5.64
C LEU A 33 -34.41 13.74 4.38
N VAL A 34 -35.08 13.86 3.23
CA VAL A 34 -34.53 13.43 1.93
C VAL A 34 -33.28 14.23 1.58
N GLU A 35 -33.27 15.55 1.79
CA GLU A 35 -32.09 16.35 1.50
C GLU A 35 -30.93 16.04 2.47
N HIS A 36 -31.21 15.86 3.76
CA HIS A 36 -30.20 15.46 4.73
C HIS A 36 -29.62 14.08 4.40
N SER A 37 -30.45 13.12 3.98
CA SER A 37 -29.99 11.80 3.53
C SER A 37 -29.04 11.93 2.32
N ARG A 38 -29.37 12.77 1.34
CA ARG A 38 -28.46 13.04 0.20
C ARG A 38 -27.17 13.74 0.61
N GLN A 39 -27.20 14.58 1.63
CA GLN A 39 -26.00 15.21 2.18
C GLN A 39 -25.10 14.18 2.86
N ILE A 40 -25.67 13.28 3.67
CA ILE A 40 -24.95 12.19 4.31
C ILE A 40 -24.27 11.31 3.26
N ASP A 41 -24.99 10.87 2.22
CA ASP A 41 -24.42 10.04 1.15
C ASP A 41 -23.23 10.72 0.44
N ARG A 42 -23.31 12.04 0.23
CA ARG A 42 -22.21 12.81 -0.36
C ARG A 42 -20.99 12.85 0.57
N ILE A 43 -21.21 13.07 1.87
CA ILE A 43 -20.13 13.10 2.87
C ILE A 43 -19.45 11.73 2.96
N THR A 44 -20.22 10.63 3.00
CA THR A 44 -19.68 9.27 3.04
C THR A 44 -18.73 9.00 1.87
N ARG A 45 -19.14 9.32 0.63
CA ARG A 45 -18.28 9.14 -0.56
C ARG A 45 -17.00 9.99 -0.53
N VAL A 46 -17.06 11.17 0.09
CA VAL A 46 -15.89 12.03 0.25
C VAL A 46 -14.93 11.45 1.28
N LEU A 47 -15.44 10.89 2.38
CA LEU A 47 -14.63 10.21 3.39
C LEU A 47 -13.92 8.99 2.79
N GLU A 48 -14.64 8.11 2.09
CA GLU A 48 -14.05 6.95 1.41
C GLU A 48 -12.93 7.31 0.42
N ARG A 49 -13.03 8.48 -0.23
CA ARG A 49 -11.99 8.98 -1.13
C ARG A 49 -10.78 9.50 -0.36
N HIS A 50 -10.99 10.20 0.75
CA HIS A 50 -9.90 10.68 1.58
C HIS A 50 -9.16 9.54 2.27
N GLU A 51 -9.88 8.53 2.76
CA GLU A 51 -9.27 7.34 3.35
C GLU A 51 -8.36 6.62 2.36
N ARG A 52 -8.81 6.43 1.11
CA ARG A 52 -7.96 5.86 0.05
C ARG A 52 -6.70 6.69 -0.20
N ARG A 53 -6.84 8.00 -0.33
CA ARG A 53 -5.70 8.91 -0.53
C ARG A 53 -4.73 8.89 0.66
N LEU A 54 -5.24 8.82 1.88
CA LEU A 54 -4.41 8.70 3.08
C LEU A 54 -3.67 7.36 3.10
N GLY A 55 -4.31 6.27 2.68
CA GLY A 55 -3.67 4.98 2.48
C GLY A 55 -2.52 5.04 1.46
N GLU A 56 -2.76 5.64 0.30
CA GLU A 56 -1.74 5.84 -0.75
C GLU A 56 -0.54 6.67 -0.24
N LEU A 57 -0.81 7.82 0.41
CA LEU A 57 0.23 8.67 0.98
C LEU A 57 1.01 7.97 2.08
N SER A 58 0.34 7.19 2.93
CA SER A 58 0.99 6.40 3.97
C SER A 58 1.94 5.37 3.37
N GLY A 59 1.55 4.72 2.26
CA GLY A 59 2.41 3.80 1.51
C GLY A 59 3.68 4.50 0.97
N ILE A 60 3.50 5.67 0.35
CA ILE A 60 4.63 6.47 -0.18
C ILE A 60 5.61 6.86 0.93
N VAL A 61 5.10 7.35 2.07
CA VAL A 61 5.95 7.73 3.22
C VAL A 61 6.70 6.52 3.76
N ALA A 62 6.06 5.36 3.84
CA ALA A 62 6.69 4.12 4.29
C ALA A 62 7.84 3.71 3.35
N ALA A 63 7.64 3.77 2.02
CA ALA A 63 8.68 3.49 1.03
C ALA A 63 9.86 4.47 1.15
N ILE A 64 9.60 5.77 1.30
CA ILE A 64 10.66 6.78 1.50
C ILE A 64 11.48 6.47 2.77
N GLN A 65 10.82 6.14 3.87
CA GLN A 65 11.49 5.79 5.13
C GLN A 65 12.31 4.51 4.99
N ALA A 66 11.76 3.48 4.33
CA ALA A 66 12.46 2.24 4.06
C ALA A 66 13.74 2.49 3.24
N ASN A 67 13.63 3.22 2.14
CA ASN A 67 14.75 3.57 1.26
C ASN A 67 15.83 4.35 2.02
N GLN A 68 15.43 5.33 2.84
CA GLN A 68 16.37 6.05 3.70
C GLN A 68 17.12 5.09 4.65
N ARG A 69 16.42 4.17 5.29
CA ARG A 69 17.04 3.18 6.19
C ARG A 69 17.96 2.21 5.48
N VAL A 70 17.61 1.77 4.27
CA VAL A 70 18.47 0.92 3.44
C VAL A 70 19.75 1.68 3.07
N ARG A 71 19.64 2.94 2.66
CA ARG A 71 20.80 3.79 2.34
C ARG A 71 21.69 4.04 3.55
N GLU A 72 21.12 4.33 4.72
CA GLU A 72 21.87 4.45 5.99
C GLU A 72 22.62 3.15 6.32
N TRP A 73 21.95 2.01 6.15
CA TRP A 73 22.54 0.70 6.37
C TRP A 73 23.71 0.39 5.42
N LEU A 74 23.57 0.74 4.14
CA LEU A 74 24.62 0.63 3.12
C LEU A 74 25.80 1.56 3.46
N GLY A 75 25.52 2.81 3.83
CA GLY A 75 26.52 3.81 4.22
C GLY A 75 27.32 3.40 5.45
N ALA A 76 26.67 2.83 6.47
CA ALA A 76 27.34 2.29 7.65
C ALA A 76 28.31 1.13 7.33
N ARG A 77 28.16 0.49 6.16
CA ARG A 77 29.04 -0.57 5.65
C ARG A 77 30.01 -0.08 4.58
N GLN A 78 30.11 1.23 4.38
CA GLN A 78 30.95 1.85 3.37
C GLN A 78 30.63 1.35 1.95
N VAL A 79 29.40 0.89 1.71
CA VAL A 79 28.95 0.55 0.36
C VAL A 79 28.71 1.85 -0.40
N THR A 80 29.35 1.98 -1.56
CA THR A 80 29.20 3.17 -2.41
C THR A 80 28.01 2.96 -3.35
N ILE A 81 27.00 3.81 -3.24
CA ILE A 81 25.92 3.88 -4.23
C ILE A 81 26.44 4.67 -5.44
N HIS A 82 26.54 4.02 -6.58
CA HIS A 82 26.98 4.63 -7.83
C HIS A 82 25.85 5.40 -8.53
N ALA A 83 24.67 4.79 -8.59
CA ALA A 83 23.50 5.37 -9.23
C ALA A 83 22.21 4.92 -8.53
N VAL A 84 21.16 5.72 -8.68
CA VAL A 84 19.78 5.40 -8.30
C VAL A 84 18.96 5.49 -9.58
N TYR A 85 18.25 4.43 -9.94
CA TYR A 85 17.46 4.40 -11.16
C TYR A 85 15.98 4.69 -10.87
N PRO A 86 15.27 5.41 -11.76
CA PRO A 86 13.83 5.55 -11.68
C PRO A 86 13.17 4.17 -11.85
N PRO A 87 12.51 3.60 -10.82
CA PRO A 87 12.07 2.21 -10.90
C PRO A 87 11.06 1.95 -12.02
N TYR A 88 10.19 2.92 -12.29
CA TYR A 88 9.20 2.84 -13.36
C TYR A 88 9.84 2.70 -14.75
N GLU A 89 10.88 3.49 -15.03
CA GLU A 89 11.58 3.43 -16.33
C GLU A 89 12.25 2.09 -16.54
N VAL A 90 12.90 1.56 -15.50
CA VAL A 90 13.53 0.23 -15.55
C VAL A 90 12.47 -0.85 -15.73
N ALA A 91 11.36 -0.77 -15.00
CA ALA A 91 10.27 -1.73 -15.10
C ALA A 91 9.68 -1.76 -16.53
N VAL A 92 9.43 -0.60 -17.13
CA VAL A 92 8.94 -0.50 -18.51
C VAL A 92 9.98 -1.03 -19.49
N LEU A 93 11.23 -0.59 -19.39
CA LEU A 93 12.32 -0.98 -20.29
C LEU A 93 12.57 -2.50 -20.23
N TRP A 94 12.42 -3.11 -19.06
CA TRP A 94 12.70 -4.54 -18.86
C TRP A 94 11.45 -5.41 -18.91
N GLY A 95 10.27 -4.83 -19.13
CA GLY A 95 9.01 -5.57 -19.19
C GLY A 95 8.66 -6.25 -17.86
N MET A 96 8.99 -5.61 -16.73
CA MET A 96 8.64 -6.14 -15.42
C MET A 96 7.14 -5.99 -15.16
N GLU A 97 6.52 -7.02 -14.58
CA GLU A 97 5.10 -6.99 -14.21
C GLU A 97 4.80 -5.99 -13.09
N THR A 98 5.78 -5.73 -12.23
CA THR A 98 5.67 -4.84 -11.07
C THR A 98 6.90 -3.95 -10.96
N THR A 99 6.72 -2.78 -10.35
CA THR A 99 7.76 -1.78 -10.18
C THR A 99 8.36 -1.88 -8.78
N PRO A 100 9.69 -1.99 -8.63
CA PRO A 100 10.36 -1.89 -7.34
C PRO A 100 10.16 -0.52 -6.68
N ASP A 101 10.22 -0.44 -5.36
CA ASP A 101 10.23 0.86 -4.67
C ASP A 101 11.55 1.61 -4.86
N GLU A 102 12.66 0.87 -5.01
CA GLU A 102 13.97 1.44 -5.31
C GLU A 102 14.85 0.48 -6.08
N ILE A 103 15.65 1.04 -6.99
CA ILE A 103 16.70 0.32 -7.71
C ILE A 103 17.99 1.11 -7.55
N LEU A 104 18.97 0.50 -6.89
CA LEU A 104 20.30 1.09 -6.69
C LEU A 104 21.32 0.33 -7.52
N GLN A 105 22.32 1.04 -8.03
CA GLN A 105 23.56 0.42 -8.45
C GLN A 105 24.62 0.66 -7.39
N ILE A 106 25.12 -0.41 -6.80
CA ILE A 106 26.16 -0.33 -5.79
C ILE A 106 27.50 -0.76 -6.38
N ARG A 107 28.57 -0.06 -5.98
CA ARG A 107 29.94 -0.43 -6.29
C ARG A 107 30.46 -1.37 -5.20
N THR A 108 31.02 -2.49 -5.65
CA THR A 108 31.69 -3.50 -4.85
C THR A 108 33.17 -3.54 -5.23
N GLU A 109 34.00 -4.25 -4.47
CA GLU A 109 35.39 -4.53 -4.84
C GLU A 109 35.51 -5.29 -6.17
N ARG A 110 34.45 -6.02 -6.56
CA ARG A 110 34.41 -6.89 -7.74
C ARG A 110 33.61 -6.29 -8.90
N GLY A 111 33.32 -4.98 -8.87
CA GLY A 111 32.53 -4.30 -9.90
C GLY A 111 31.17 -3.82 -9.39
N TYR A 112 30.18 -3.72 -10.27
CA TYR A 112 28.87 -3.14 -9.96
C TYR A 112 27.80 -4.21 -9.78
N LEU A 113 26.80 -3.93 -8.95
CA LEU A 113 25.69 -4.84 -8.68
C LEU A 113 24.39 -4.03 -8.52
N LEU A 114 23.29 -4.58 -9.01
CA LEU A 114 21.97 -3.99 -8.85
C LEU A 114 21.35 -4.42 -7.52
N PHE A 115 20.72 -3.49 -6.83
CA PHE A 115 20.10 -3.71 -5.54
C PHE A 115 18.64 -3.27 -5.63
N PHE A 116 17.74 -4.23 -5.66
CA PHE A 116 16.30 -4.02 -5.69
C PHE A 116 15.74 -3.96 -4.27
N VAL A 117 14.87 -2.98 -4.01
CA VAL A 117 14.20 -2.82 -2.72
C VAL A 117 12.69 -2.85 -2.94
N GLU A 118 12.02 -3.68 -2.15
CA GLU A 118 10.57 -3.63 -1.92
C GLU A 118 10.33 -3.26 -0.46
N ALA A 119 9.50 -2.25 -0.22
CA ALA A 119 9.10 -1.76 1.09
C ALA A 119 7.64 -2.09 1.35
N THR A 120 7.40 -3.07 2.22
CA THR A 120 6.05 -3.51 2.58
C THR A 120 5.75 -3.20 4.05
N TYR A 121 4.49 -2.95 4.40
CA TYR A 121 4.14 -2.80 5.81
C TYR A 121 4.23 -4.13 6.55
N THR A 122 3.63 -5.18 5.98
CA THR A 122 3.65 -6.54 6.53
C THR A 122 4.29 -7.47 5.53
N LEU A 123 5.34 -8.17 5.93
CA LEU A 123 6.02 -9.13 5.05
C LEU A 123 5.06 -10.23 4.60
N ALA A 124 4.92 -10.38 3.29
CA ALA A 124 4.15 -11.43 2.67
C ALA A 124 4.97 -12.23 1.65
N TRP A 125 4.46 -13.41 1.28
CA TRP A 125 5.09 -14.27 0.29
C TRP A 125 5.23 -13.61 -1.08
N HIS A 126 4.20 -12.89 -1.53
CA HIS A 126 4.20 -12.22 -2.82
C HIS A 126 5.28 -11.13 -2.92
N ASP A 127 5.65 -10.49 -1.81
CA ASP A 127 6.76 -9.52 -1.78
C ASP A 127 8.09 -10.22 -2.13
N ILE A 128 8.34 -11.36 -1.50
CA ILE A 128 9.54 -12.16 -1.75
C ILE A 128 9.56 -12.64 -3.20
N GLN A 129 8.41 -13.05 -3.74
CA GLN A 129 8.32 -13.48 -5.14
C GLN A 129 8.59 -12.35 -6.13
N ARG A 130 8.02 -11.16 -5.91
CA ARG A 130 8.26 -9.99 -6.75
C ARG A 130 9.75 -9.64 -6.77
N VAL A 131 10.37 -9.57 -5.60
CA VAL A 131 11.80 -9.29 -5.51
C VAL A 131 12.64 -10.37 -6.19
N ALA A 132 12.29 -11.66 -6.02
CA ALA A 132 12.98 -12.75 -6.67
C ALA A 132 12.87 -12.70 -8.20
N SER A 133 11.70 -12.35 -8.73
CA SER A 133 11.50 -12.26 -10.19
C SER A 133 12.29 -11.10 -10.81
N TRP A 134 12.41 -9.96 -10.13
CA TRP A 134 13.26 -8.85 -10.58
C TRP A 134 14.74 -9.23 -10.62
N VAL A 135 15.22 -9.93 -9.58
CA VAL A 135 16.60 -10.44 -9.54
C VAL A 135 16.85 -11.45 -10.66
N GLU A 136 15.89 -12.35 -10.92
CA GLU A 136 15.97 -13.31 -12.02
C GLU A 136 16.03 -12.60 -13.38
N GLU A 137 15.18 -11.58 -13.59
CA GLU A 137 15.14 -10.80 -14.82
C GLU A 137 16.44 -10.03 -15.07
N ALA A 138 17.01 -9.40 -14.04
CA ALA A 138 18.33 -8.79 -14.11
C ALA A 138 19.42 -9.81 -14.45
N THR A 139 19.37 -10.99 -13.81
CA THR A 139 20.34 -12.07 -14.03
C THR A 139 20.27 -12.63 -15.45
N LYS A 140 19.08 -12.79 -16.03
CA LYS A 140 18.89 -13.19 -17.44
C LYS A 140 19.55 -12.24 -18.42
N ARG A 141 19.69 -10.96 -18.04
CA ARG A 141 20.36 -9.91 -18.82
C ARG A 141 21.87 -9.83 -18.54
N GLY A 142 22.42 -10.74 -17.75
CA GLY A 142 23.82 -10.75 -17.35
C GLY A 142 24.18 -9.69 -16.30
N LEU A 143 23.18 -9.10 -15.64
CA LEU A 143 23.37 -8.09 -14.61
C LEU A 143 23.29 -8.74 -13.23
N PRO A 144 24.41 -8.78 -12.46
CA PRO A 144 24.38 -9.33 -11.12
C PRO A 144 23.48 -8.45 -10.23
N ALA A 145 22.58 -9.09 -9.52
CA ALA A 145 21.56 -8.41 -8.72
C ALA A 145 21.37 -9.07 -7.34
N VAL A 146 20.92 -8.25 -6.40
CA VAL A 146 20.47 -8.67 -5.07
C VAL A 146 19.12 -8.00 -4.81
N GLY A 147 18.22 -8.74 -4.20
CA GLY A 147 16.91 -8.26 -3.82
C GLY A 147 16.77 -8.15 -2.31
N LEU A 148 16.07 -7.12 -1.85
CA LEU A 148 15.74 -6.90 -0.45
C LEU A 148 14.24 -6.62 -0.30
N VAL A 149 13.59 -7.35 0.60
CA VAL A 149 12.29 -6.95 1.15
C VAL A 149 12.52 -6.28 2.50
N TYR A 150 12.21 -5.00 2.56
CA TYR A 150 12.12 -4.21 3.78
C TYR A 150 10.68 -4.27 4.32
N PHE A 151 10.52 -4.59 5.60
CA PHE A 151 9.19 -4.69 6.19
C PHE A 151 9.09 -4.05 7.58
N PHE A 152 7.97 -3.37 7.85
CA PHE A 152 7.73 -2.71 9.14
C PHE A 152 7.27 -3.70 10.22
N ARG A 153 6.44 -4.66 9.84
CA ARG A 153 5.82 -5.64 10.73
C ARG A 153 6.04 -7.06 10.21
N ALA A 154 6.44 -7.96 11.10
CA ALA A 154 6.45 -9.38 10.81
C ALA A 154 5.02 -9.89 10.50
N PRO A 155 4.87 -10.96 9.71
CA PRO A 155 3.56 -11.54 9.46
C PRO A 155 2.91 -11.96 10.77
N GLY A 156 1.63 -11.63 10.90
CA GLY A 156 0.80 -11.93 12.06
C GLY A 156 -0.55 -11.24 11.88
N PRO A 157 -1.61 -11.77 12.50
CA PRO A 157 -2.94 -11.16 12.41
C PRO A 157 -2.89 -9.69 12.80
N SER A 158 -3.67 -8.85 12.11
CA SER A 158 -3.93 -7.50 12.60
C SER A 158 -4.57 -7.57 13.98
N ARG A 159 -4.49 -6.48 14.76
CA ARG A 159 -5.11 -6.44 16.07
C ARG A 159 -6.64 -6.67 15.98
N GLU A 160 -7.26 -6.16 14.91
CA GLU A 160 -8.67 -6.42 14.61
C GLU A 160 -8.93 -7.90 14.29
N GLU A 161 -8.07 -8.56 13.50
CA GLU A 161 -8.20 -9.99 13.19
C GLU A 161 -7.89 -10.91 14.40
N GLU A 162 -7.06 -10.45 15.35
CA GLU A 162 -6.88 -11.12 16.65
C GLU A 162 -8.14 -11.01 17.52
N GLU A 163 -8.85 -9.89 17.45
CA GLU A 163 -10.07 -9.60 18.23
C GLU A 163 -11.33 -10.25 17.60
N GLU A 164 -11.43 -10.27 16.26
CA GLU A 164 -12.58 -10.78 15.50
C GLU A 164 -12.42 -12.25 15.04
N GLY A 165 -11.21 -12.80 15.13
CA GLY A 165 -10.87 -14.13 14.65
C GLY A 165 -10.42 -14.13 13.18
N ILE A 166 -9.44 -14.97 12.84
CA ILE A 166 -8.90 -15.08 11.49
C ILE A 166 -9.92 -15.83 10.61
N PRO A 167 -10.42 -15.24 9.51
CA PRO A 167 -11.28 -15.94 8.58
C PRO A 167 -10.55 -17.15 7.96
N PRO A 168 -11.22 -18.30 7.75
CA PRO A 168 -10.59 -19.50 7.19
C PRO A 168 -9.89 -19.26 5.85
N GLU A 169 -10.44 -18.38 5.01
CA GLU A 169 -9.87 -17.97 3.73
C GLU A 169 -8.55 -17.19 3.85
N LYS A 170 -8.22 -16.68 5.04
CA LYS A 170 -6.95 -15.99 5.34
C LYS A 170 -5.94 -16.89 6.05
N GLU A 171 -6.28 -18.13 6.42
CA GLU A 171 -5.32 -19.05 7.05
C GLU A 171 -4.11 -19.34 6.16
N GLU A 172 -4.31 -19.46 4.85
CA GLU A 172 -3.20 -19.59 3.88
C GLU A 172 -2.41 -18.29 3.68
N ALA A 173 -2.95 -17.13 4.08
CA ALA A 173 -2.28 -15.84 3.97
C ALA A 173 -1.30 -15.56 5.12
N PHE A 174 -1.42 -16.28 6.24
CA PHE A 174 -0.56 -16.12 7.41
C PHE A 174 0.57 -17.16 7.41
N TRP A 175 1.43 -17.06 6.40
CA TRP A 175 2.70 -17.78 6.43
C TRP A 175 3.51 -17.27 7.62
N SER A 176 3.92 -18.19 8.50
CA SER A 176 4.75 -17.81 9.64
C SER A 176 6.01 -17.10 9.16
N LEU A 177 6.56 -16.19 9.98
CA LEU A 177 7.82 -15.52 9.67
C LEU A 177 8.93 -16.53 9.33
N ARG A 178 8.95 -17.68 10.02
CA ARG A 178 9.91 -18.76 9.74
C ARG A 178 9.75 -19.33 8.34
N THR A 179 8.51 -19.50 7.87
CA THR A 179 8.23 -20.03 6.54
C THR A 179 8.63 -19.02 5.47
N LEU A 180 8.26 -17.74 5.63
CA LEU A 180 8.66 -16.68 4.70
C LEU A 180 10.18 -16.52 4.65
N GLN A 181 10.84 -16.62 5.78
CA GLN A 181 12.30 -16.64 5.87
C GLN A 181 12.93 -17.82 5.11
N ALA A 182 12.36 -19.02 5.20
CA ALA A 182 12.86 -20.17 4.46
C ALA A 182 12.71 -19.98 2.93
N ILE A 183 11.61 -19.37 2.50
CA ILE A 183 11.37 -19.06 1.08
C ILE A 183 12.35 -17.98 0.61
N ALA A 184 12.53 -16.91 1.38
CA ALA A 184 13.52 -15.88 1.06
C ALA A 184 14.93 -16.47 0.96
N ASP A 185 15.25 -17.42 1.85
CA ASP A 185 16.53 -18.13 1.80
C ASP A 185 16.69 -18.96 0.51
N GLU A 186 15.65 -19.70 0.11
CA GLU A 186 15.62 -20.47 -1.14
C GLU A 186 15.77 -19.58 -2.37
N LYS A 187 15.13 -18.40 -2.35
CA LYS A 187 15.12 -17.45 -3.47
C LYS A 187 16.32 -16.49 -3.46
N GLY A 188 17.20 -16.57 -2.46
CA GLY A 188 18.33 -15.66 -2.32
C GLY A 188 17.93 -14.20 -2.06
N VAL A 189 16.74 -13.97 -1.52
CA VAL A 189 16.20 -12.64 -1.21
C VAL A 189 16.57 -12.25 0.23
N LEU A 190 17.06 -11.03 0.42
CA LEU A 190 17.34 -10.48 1.73
C LEU A 190 16.04 -10.00 2.38
N LEU A 191 15.97 -10.13 3.71
CA LEU A 191 14.84 -9.64 4.51
C LEU A 191 15.34 -8.64 5.55
N MET A 192 14.75 -7.45 5.64
CA MET A 192 15.09 -6.45 6.66
C MET A 192 13.84 -5.96 7.37
N GLN A 193 13.72 -6.29 8.65
CA GLN A 193 12.69 -5.69 9.49
C GLN A 193 13.10 -4.26 9.89
N HIS A 194 12.12 -3.36 10.00
CA HIS A 194 12.34 -2.02 10.54
C HIS A 194 13.07 -2.08 11.90
N GLY A 195 14.10 -1.23 12.05
CA GLY A 195 14.94 -1.20 13.25
C GLY A 195 15.92 -2.38 13.39
N SER A 196 15.99 -3.28 12.41
CA SER A 196 16.86 -4.46 12.41
C SER A 196 17.87 -4.45 11.26
N PHE A 197 18.89 -5.31 11.35
CA PHE A 197 19.80 -5.55 10.23
C PHE A 197 19.17 -6.54 9.22
N PRO A 198 19.52 -6.45 7.93
CA PRO A 198 19.11 -7.45 6.95
C PRO A 198 19.58 -8.84 7.37
N ARG A 199 18.62 -9.75 7.45
CA ARG A 199 18.87 -11.18 7.51
C ARG A 199 19.41 -11.61 6.14
N ARG A 200 20.56 -12.27 6.19
CA ARG A 200 21.13 -12.97 5.03
C ARG A 200 20.70 -14.43 5.05
N PRO A 201 20.40 -15.01 3.88
CA PRO A 201 20.24 -16.44 3.78
C PRO A 201 21.49 -17.20 4.24
N ARG A 202 21.29 -18.41 4.76
CA ARG A 202 22.40 -19.23 5.24
C ARG A 202 23.31 -19.60 4.07
N GLY A 203 24.61 -19.30 4.20
CA GLY A 203 25.60 -19.56 3.14
C GLY A 203 25.54 -18.56 1.98
N TRP A 204 24.73 -17.51 2.09
CA TRP A 204 24.62 -16.48 1.06
C TRP A 204 25.92 -15.71 0.90
N ALA A 205 26.36 -15.58 -0.35
CA ALA A 205 27.38 -14.64 -0.78
C ALA A 205 26.77 -13.76 -1.88
N PRO A 206 27.07 -12.46 -1.90
CA PRO A 206 26.63 -11.61 -2.99
C PRO A 206 27.23 -12.12 -4.32
N PRO A 207 26.49 -12.03 -5.44
CA PRO A 207 27.05 -12.34 -6.75
C PRO A 207 28.24 -11.42 -7.05
N GLN A 208 29.15 -11.90 -7.89
CA GLN A 208 30.28 -11.08 -8.33
C GLN A 208 29.76 -9.93 -9.20
N GLY A 209 30.30 -8.73 -8.98
CA GLY A 209 29.93 -7.58 -9.78
C GLY A 209 30.35 -7.72 -11.25
N HIS A 210 29.74 -6.92 -12.11
CA HIS A 210 30.17 -6.76 -13.50
C HIS A 210 31.17 -5.60 -13.60
N GLY A 211 32.06 -5.65 -14.58
CA GLY A 211 33.25 -4.76 -14.64
C GLY A 211 32.94 -3.28 -14.87
N GLU A 212 31.86 -2.97 -15.58
CA GLU A 212 31.51 -1.60 -15.97
C GLU A 212 30.18 -1.18 -15.35
N PRO A 213 29.98 0.12 -15.07
CA PRO A 213 28.69 0.60 -14.62
C PRO A 213 27.67 0.51 -15.77
N LEU A 214 26.57 -0.19 -15.52
CA LEU A 214 25.35 -0.10 -16.32
C LEU A 214 25.03 1.37 -16.68
N GLN A 215 24.84 1.63 -17.96
CA GLN A 215 24.27 2.88 -18.44
C GLN A 215 22.85 2.59 -18.90
N ILE A 216 21.87 2.85 -18.04
CA ILE A 216 20.47 2.89 -18.49
C ILE A 216 20.30 4.25 -19.16
N GLY A 217 20.41 4.25 -20.49
CA GLY A 217 20.18 5.44 -21.29
C GLY A 217 18.74 5.87 -21.13
N VAL A 218 18.52 6.93 -20.35
CA VAL A 218 17.40 7.82 -20.60
C VAL A 218 17.89 8.66 -21.77
N GLU A 219 17.46 8.37 -23.01
CA GLU A 219 17.65 9.34 -24.08
C GLU A 219 17.03 10.64 -23.59
N GLU A 220 17.86 11.64 -23.31
CA GLU A 220 17.43 12.96 -22.79
C GLU A 220 16.46 13.68 -23.77
N ASP A 221 16.29 13.16 -24.98
CA ASP A 221 15.54 13.75 -26.08
C ASP A 221 14.02 13.48 -26.09
N VAL A 222 13.45 12.77 -25.11
CA VAL A 222 11.99 12.44 -25.11
C VAL A 222 11.13 13.46 -24.36
N TRP A 223 11.71 14.51 -23.77
CA TRP A 223 10.96 15.50 -22.95
C TRP A 223 11.08 16.97 -23.42
N LEU A 224 11.37 17.24 -24.70
CA LEU A 224 11.32 18.59 -25.29
C LEU A 224 10.24 18.75 -26.37
#